data_AF-A0A133VGX2-F1
#
_entry.id   AF-A0A133VGX2-F1
#
_cell.length_a   1.000
_cell.length_b   1.000
_cell.length_c   1.000
_cell.angle_alpha   90.00
_cell.angle_beta   90.00
_cell.angle_gamma   90.00
#
_symmetry.space_group_name_H-M   'P 1'
#
loop_
_entity.id
_entity.type
_entity.pdbx_description
1 polymer ?
#
loop_
_entity_poly.entity_id
_entity_poly.type
_entity_poly.pdbx_seq_one_letter_code
_entity_poly.pdbx_strand_id
1 'polypeptide(L)'
;KELESKTEQALNCLGLKPENSESSLPDYLKNKANLEKSIKSIYKQCLSVHPLHNSFSFFVSSFQNTPKGYLKRVYSLAEDIDKTAKILGAEPLLDIDDDQWVPYTYREDDLGSALSNMISVVENGFTKIIAYGPNPFEFLFKNVEDPNKGFREYADEKLNEIDWSFPDYVSKFDSNPRYNKASWYGRKYKADGEKFVKYKSQSSTGNVRTRECKISVPRVLSDLTPALFLNKLQLEVDSWIKIMER
;
A
#
# COMPACT_ATOMS: atom_id res chain seq x y z
N LYS A 1 5.30 38.47 -14.74
CA LYS A 1 6.23 38.10 -15.84
C LYS A 1 6.75 36.67 -15.71
N GLU A 2 7.60 36.31 -14.74
CA GLU A 2 8.11 34.92 -14.62
C GLU A 2 7.00 33.91 -14.26
N LEU A 3 6.08 34.29 -13.37
CA LEU A 3 4.97 33.44 -12.95
C LEU A 3 3.96 33.17 -14.08
N GLU A 4 3.68 34.20 -14.89
CA GLU A 4 2.80 34.10 -16.06
C GLU A 4 3.39 33.12 -17.08
N SER A 5 4.69 33.25 -17.36
CA SER A 5 5.41 32.34 -18.26
C SER A 5 5.38 30.88 -17.79
N LYS A 6 5.53 30.61 -16.49
CA LYS A 6 5.46 29.25 -15.93
C LYS A 6 4.03 28.68 -15.93
N THR A 7 3.02 29.55 -15.76
CA THR A 7 1.60 29.17 -15.80
C THR A 7 1.19 28.78 -17.23
N GLU A 8 1.66 29.55 -18.21
CA GLU A 8 1.43 29.31 -19.63
C GLU A 8 2.09 28.01 -20.11
N GLN A 9 3.29 27.69 -19.61
CA GLN A 9 3.94 26.39 -19.82
C GLN A 9 3.13 25.23 -19.23
N ALA A 10 2.61 25.37 -18.00
CA ALA A 10 1.81 24.32 -17.36
C ALA A 10 0.49 24.04 -18.10
N LEU A 11 -0.20 25.09 -18.58
CA LEU A 11 -1.44 24.96 -19.35
C LEU A 11 -1.21 24.25 -20.70
N ASN A 12 -0.12 24.59 -21.39
CA ASN A 12 0.27 23.94 -22.64
C ASN A 12 0.62 22.44 -22.45
N CYS A 13 1.31 22.08 -21.36
CA CYS A 13 1.61 20.67 -21.05
C CYS A 13 0.36 19.83 -20.78
N LEU A 14 -0.73 20.45 -20.30
CA LEU A 14 -2.00 19.78 -20.02
C LEU A 14 -2.92 19.67 -21.24
N GLY A 15 -2.49 20.15 -22.42
CA GLY A 15 -3.30 20.13 -23.64
C GLY A 15 -4.49 21.09 -23.64
N LEU A 16 -4.55 22.00 -22.66
CA LEU A 16 -5.56 23.04 -22.55
C LEU A 16 -5.10 24.24 -23.38
N LYS A 17 -5.61 24.38 -24.62
CA LYS A 17 -5.35 25.60 -25.39
C LYS A 17 -6.05 26.77 -24.71
N PRO A 18 -5.37 27.93 -24.53
CA PRO A 18 -6.04 29.13 -24.08
C PRO A 18 -6.99 29.58 -25.18
N GLU A 19 -8.29 29.33 -25.01
CA GLU A 19 -9.30 29.98 -25.83
C GLU A 19 -9.25 31.48 -25.52
N ASN A 20 -9.03 32.27 -26.57
CA ASN A 20 -8.90 33.71 -26.45
C ASN A 20 -10.13 34.34 -25.78
N SER A 21 -9.83 35.22 -24.83
CA SER A 21 -10.53 36.45 -24.43
C SER A 21 -11.09 36.49 -23.00
N GLU A 22 -10.48 37.37 -22.22
CA GLU A 22 -11.03 38.12 -21.08
C GLU A 22 -11.77 37.39 -19.95
N SER A 23 -11.61 36.07 -19.78
CA SER A 23 -11.98 35.45 -18.51
C SER A 23 -10.84 35.63 -17.53
N SER A 24 -11.05 36.51 -16.55
CA SER A 24 -10.11 36.76 -15.47
C SER A 24 -9.57 35.43 -14.94
N LEU A 25 -8.24 35.26 -14.91
CA LEU A 25 -7.56 34.15 -14.23
C LEU A 25 -8.36 33.78 -12.99
N PRO A 26 -8.86 32.56 -12.80
CA PRO A 26 -9.67 32.21 -11.63
C PRO A 26 -9.07 32.80 -10.35
N ASP A 27 -9.88 33.36 -9.44
CA ASP A 27 -9.39 34.17 -8.30
C ASP A 27 -8.32 33.49 -7.43
N TYR A 28 -8.24 32.15 -7.46
CA TYR A 28 -7.19 31.37 -6.82
C TYR A 28 -5.81 31.49 -7.48
N LEU A 29 -5.71 31.85 -8.76
CA LEU A 29 -4.47 32.13 -9.50
C LEU A 29 -4.04 33.60 -9.45
N LYS A 30 -4.94 34.53 -9.03
CA LYS A 30 -4.68 35.98 -9.06
C LYS A 30 -3.72 36.49 -7.97
N ASN A 31 -3.48 35.72 -6.91
CA ASN A 31 -2.60 36.11 -5.81
C ASN A 31 -1.94 34.88 -5.18
N LYS A 32 -0.62 34.95 -4.94
CA LYS A 32 0.19 33.96 -4.21
C LYS A 32 -0.48 33.45 -2.93
N ALA A 33 -1.10 34.32 -2.14
CA ALA A 33 -1.78 33.97 -0.90
C ALA A 33 -3.04 33.12 -1.12
N ASN A 34 -3.80 33.40 -2.19
CA ASN A 34 -4.97 32.59 -2.56
C ASN A 34 -4.55 31.23 -3.12
N LEU A 35 -3.49 31.21 -3.92
CA LEU A 35 -2.89 29.97 -4.43
C LEU A 35 -2.40 29.09 -3.27
N GLU A 36 -1.67 29.67 -2.32
CA GLU A 36 -1.17 28.97 -1.14
C GLU A 36 -2.31 28.46 -0.26
N LYS A 37 -3.39 29.25 -0.09
CA LYS A 37 -4.58 28.84 0.65
C LYS A 37 -5.32 27.68 -0.05
N SER A 38 -5.47 27.75 -1.37
CA SER A 38 -6.09 26.67 -2.15
C SER A 38 -5.24 25.40 -2.16
N ILE A 39 -3.93 25.52 -2.30
CA ILE A 39 -2.99 24.39 -2.19
C ILE A 39 -3.04 23.80 -0.79
N LYS A 40 -3.03 24.62 0.27
CA LYS A 40 -3.20 24.14 1.66
C LYS A 40 -4.55 23.47 1.88
N SER A 41 -5.62 23.93 1.22
CA SER A 41 -6.95 23.33 1.29
C SER A 41 -7.01 21.99 0.58
N ILE A 42 -6.49 21.91 -0.66
CA ILE A 42 -6.36 20.66 -1.41
C ILE A 42 -5.47 19.69 -0.63
N TYR A 43 -4.34 20.16 -0.09
CA TYR A 43 -3.45 19.38 0.76
C TYR A 43 -4.15 18.89 2.02
N LYS A 44 -4.93 19.72 2.73
CA LYS A 44 -5.77 19.29 3.87
C LYS A 44 -6.79 18.23 3.47
N GLN A 45 -7.46 18.41 2.32
CA GLN A 45 -8.45 17.46 1.80
C GLN A 45 -7.80 16.13 1.40
N CYS A 46 -6.62 16.16 0.79
CA CYS A 46 -5.86 14.95 0.48
C CYS A 46 -5.27 14.30 1.74
N LEU A 47 -4.83 15.08 2.72
CA LEU A 47 -4.36 14.59 4.03
C LEU A 47 -5.50 13.96 4.85
N SER A 48 -6.75 14.42 4.71
CA SER A 48 -7.91 13.73 5.31
C SER A 48 -8.24 12.38 4.66
N VAL A 49 -7.62 12.07 3.52
CA VAL A 49 -7.67 10.74 2.86
C VAL A 49 -6.43 9.89 3.24
N HIS A 50 -5.47 10.47 3.97
CA HIS A 50 -4.22 9.80 4.29
C HIS A 50 -4.41 8.64 5.29
N PRO A 51 -3.75 7.48 5.08
CA PRO A 51 -3.84 6.31 5.95
C PRO A 51 -3.61 6.58 7.45
N LEU A 52 -2.73 7.53 7.77
CA LEU A 52 -2.43 7.94 9.16
C LEU A 52 -3.53 8.72 9.86
N HIS A 53 -4.30 9.49 9.11
CA HIS A 53 -5.29 10.40 9.67
C HIS A 53 -6.71 9.87 9.51
N ASN A 54 -6.86 8.75 8.81
CA ASN A 54 -8.14 8.13 8.55
C ASN A 54 -8.13 6.67 9.01
N SER A 55 -8.75 6.42 10.17
CA SER A 55 -8.95 5.08 10.74
C SER A 55 -9.61 4.13 9.75
N PHE A 56 -10.39 4.64 8.80
CA PHE A 56 -11.01 3.85 7.74
C PHE A 56 -9.98 3.31 6.73
N SER A 57 -9.03 4.13 6.29
CA SER A 57 -7.99 3.68 5.35
C SER A 57 -7.10 2.62 5.99
N PHE A 58 -6.65 2.85 7.25
CA PHE A 58 -5.91 1.85 8.01
C PHE A 58 -6.72 0.57 8.23
N PHE A 59 -8.01 0.69 8.54
CA PHE A 59 -8.90 -0.45 8.70
C PHE A 59 -8.98 -1.28 7.42
N VAL A 60 -9.26 -0.66 6.27
CA VAL A 60 -9.34 -1.36 4.97
C VAL A 60 -8.01 -2.04 4.62
N SER A 61 -6.88 -1.37 4.85
CA SER A 61 -5.56 -1.94 4.55
C SER A 61 -5.19 -3.09 5.51
N SER A 62 -5.41 -2.92 6.81
CA SER A 62 -5.08 -3.92 7.83
C SER A 62 -6.02 -5.11 7.86
N PHE A 63 -7.27 -4.96 7.38
CA PHE A 63 -8.22 -6.06 7.26
C PHE A 63 -7.77 -7.09 6.21
N GLN A 64 -7.12 -6.64 5.14
CA GLN A 64 -6.51 -7.50 4.13
C GLN A 64 -5.25 -8.18 4.71
N ASN A 65 -5.01 -9.44 4.36
CA ASN A 65 -3.85 -10.26 4.75
C ASN A 65 -3.68 -10.57 6.25
N THR A 66 -4.41 -9.91 7.15
CA THR A 66 -4.37 -10.20 8.59
C THR A 66 -5.27 -11.39 8.92
N PRO A 67 -4.80 -12.36 9.72
CA PRO A 67 -5.62 -13.49 10.15
C PRO A 67 -6.90 -13.07 10.91
N LYS A 68 -8.01 -13.74 10.60
CA LYS A 68 -9.33 -13.49 11.19
C LYS A 68 -9.32 -13.46 12.72
N GLY A 69 -8.63 -14.40 13.37
CA GLY A 69 -8.53 -14.49 14.82
C GLY A 69 -7.89 -13.24 15.44
N TYR A 70 -6.94 -12.63 14.75
CA TYR A 70 -6.32 -11.38 15.19
C TYR A 70 -7.24 -10.18 14.97
N LEU A 71 -7.91 -10.11 13.81
CA LEU A 71 -8.93 -9.10 13.52
C LEU A 71 -10.04 -9.11 14.57
N LYS A 72 -10.53 -10.29 14.98
CA LYS A 72 -11.53 -10.44 16.05
C LYS A 72 -11.07 -9.86 17.39
N ARG A 73 -9.78 -9.98 17.72
CA ARG A 73 -9.22 -9.45 18.97
C ARG A 73 -9.08 -7.92 18.93
N VAL A 74 -8.52 -7.40 17.84
CA VAL A 74 -8.22 -5.97 17.70
C VAL A 74 -9.49 -5.16 17.42
N TYR A 75 -10.33 -5.66 16.52
CA TYR A 75 -11.62 -5.05 16.18
C TYR A 75 -12.75 -5.73 16.95
N SER A 76 -12.56 -5.98 18.24
CA SER A 76 -13.57 -6.58 19.12
C SER A 76 -14.91 -5.82 19.18
N LEU A 77 -14.92 -4.56 18.72
CA LEU A 77 -16.11 -3.72 18.57
C LEU A 77 -16.80 -3.82 17.20
N ALA A 78 -16.16 -4.41 16.19
CA ALA A 78 -16.81 -4.68 14.92
C ALA A 78 -17.79 -5.84 15.15
N GLU A 79 -19.08 -5.53 15.14
CA GLU A 79 -20.16 -6.53 15.20
C GLU A 79 -19.97 -7.53 14.05
N ASP A 80 -19.37 -8.67 14.38
CA ASP A 80 -19.11 -9.80 13.50
C ASP A 80 -18.12 -9.51 12.33
N ILE A 81 -16.90 -10.06 12.45
CA ILE A 81 -15.87 -9.99 11.39
C ILE A 81 -16.36 -10.63 10.10
N ASP A 82 -17.20 -11.67 10.15
CA ASP A 82 -17.72 -12.32 8.94
C ASP A 82 -18.72 -11.44 8.21
N LYS A 83 -19.56 -10.72 8.97
CA LYS A 83 -20.47 -9.70 8.41
C LYS A 83 -19.68 -8.56 7.78
N THR A 84 -18.61 -8.11 8.44
CA THR A 84 -17.70 -7.07 7.95
C THR A 84 -17.02 -7.52 6.65
N ALA A 85 -16.48 -8.76 6.63
CA ALA A 85 -15.87 -9.35 5.44
C ALA A 85 -16.87 -9.36 4.28
N LYS A 86 -18.12 -9.77 4.52
CA LYS A 86 -19.18 -9.76 3.51
C LYS A 86 -19.47 -8.36 2.95
N ILE A 87 -19.53 -7.34 3.80
CA ILE A 87 -19.77 -5.94 3.37
C ILE A 87 -18.61 -5.43 2.50
N LEU A 88 -17.37 -5.74 2.89
CA LEU A 88 -16.18 -5.34 2.13
C LEU A 88 -15.98 -6.18 0.87
N GLY A 89 -16.77 -7.25 0.68
CA GLY A 89 -16.54 -8.22 -0.38
C GLY A 89 -15.22 -8.97 -0.23
N ALA A 90 -14.82 -9.21 1.02
CA ALA A 90 -13.64 -9.98 1.35
C ALA A 90 -13.93 -11.49 1.34
N GLU A 91 -12.92 -12.27 0.98
CA GLU A 91 -12.95 -13.72 0.93
C GLU A 91 -11.67 -14.33 1.52
N PRO A 92 -11.70 -15.58 1.99
CA PRO A 92 -10.51 -16.30 2.43
C PRO A 92 -9.40 -16.26 1.38
N LEU A 93 -8.22 -15.78 1.76
CA LEU A 93 -7.04 -15.76 0.90
C LEU A 93 -6.38 -17.15 0.77
N LEU A 94 -6.53 -17.99 1.80
CA LEU A 94 -5.93 -19.31 1.90
C LEU A 94 -6.98 -20.32 2.37
N ASP A 95 -6.90 -21.53 1.83
CA ASP A 95 -7.71 -22.67 2.25
C ASP A 95 -7.00 -23.38 3.42
N ILE A 96 -7.35 -22.98 4.65
CA ILE A 96 -6.79 -23.48 5.91
C ILE A 96 -7.98 -23.91 6.79
N ASP A 97 -7.93 -25.13 7.34
CA ASP A 97 -9.01 -25.68 8.15
C ASP A 97 -9.27 -24.85 9.43
N ASP A 98 -8.23 -24.26 10.02
CA ASP A 98 -8.35 -23.36 11.16
C ASP A 98 -8.76 -21.94 10.73
N ASP A 99 -10.06 -21.67 10.84
CA ASP A 99 -10.70 -20.38 10.57
C ASP A 99 -10.05 -19.18 11.31
N GLN A 100 -9.34 -19.40 12.42
CA GLN A 100 -8.65 -18.30 13.12
C GLN A 100 -7.45 -17.78 12.34
N TRP A 101 -6.80 -18.63 11.55
CA TRP A 101 -5.59 -18.26 10.80
C TRP A 101 -5.87 -17.83 9.37
N VAL A 102 -7.10 -17.97 8.89
CA VAL A 102 -7.49 -17.56 7.55
C VAL A 102 -7.33 -16.04 7.40
N PRO A 103 -6.41 -15.56 6.55
CA PRO A 103 -6.36 -14.15 6.18
C PRO A 103 -7.39 -13.86 5.09
N TYR A 104 -7.81 -12.60 4.97
CA TYR A 104 -8.73 -12.18 3.93
C TYR A 104 -8.04 -11.48 2.76
N THR A 105 -8.65 -11.57 1.59
CA THR A 105 -8.40 -10.68 0.45
C THR A 105 -9.71 -10.12 -0.07
N TYR A 106 -9.65 -9.05 -0.86
CA TYR A 106 -10.84 -8.49 -1.50
C TYR A 106 -11.05 -9.13 -2.88
N ARG A 107 -12.31 -9.45 -3.19
CA ARG A 107 -12.71 -9.81 -4.55
C ARG A 107 -12.52 -8.63 -5.49
N GLU A 108 -12.22 -8.94 -6.74
CA GLU A 108 -12.18 -7.94 -7.80
C GLU A 108 -13.54 -7.21 -7.89
N ASP A 109 -13.49 -5.89 -8.12
CA ASP A 109 -14.67 -5.00 -8.24
C ASP A 109 -15.58 -4.83 -6.99
N ASP A 110 -15.28 -5.48 -5.87
CA ASP A 110 -16.02 -5.29 -4.62
C ASP A 110 -15.56 -4.04 -3.83
N LEU A 111 -16.35 -3.64 -2.83
CA LEU A 111 -16.13 -2.40 -2.05
C LEU A 111 -14.71 -2.31 -1.46
N GLY A 112 -14.22 -3.37 -0.80
CA GLY A 112 -12.89 -3.38 -0.21
C GLY A 112 -11.78 -3.23 -1.25
N SER A 113 -11.96 -3.80 -2.44
CA SER A 113 -11.03 -3.64 -3.56
C SER A 113 -11.04 -2.20 -4.10
N ALA A 114 -12.22 -1.61 -4.29
CA ALA A 114 -12.35 -0.21 -4.72
C ALA A 114 -11.70 0.77 -3.70
N LEU A 115 -11.91 0.53 -2.41
CA LEU A 115 -11.31 1.32 -1.33
C LEU A 115 -9.79 1.13 -1.25
N SER A 116 -9.30 -0.11 -1.34
CA SER A 116 -7.87 -0.43 -1.38
C SER A 116 -7.18 0.21 -2.60
N ASN A 117 -7.83 0.18 -3.76
CA ASN A 117 -7.35 0.83 -4.98
C ASN A 117 -7.31 2.34 -4.84
N MET A 118 -8.33 2.95 -4.24
CA MET A 118 -8.35 4.39 -3.96
C MET A 118 -7.18 4.78 -3.03
N ILE A 119 -6.99 4.03 -1.93
CA ILE A 119 -5.87 4.24 -0.99
C ILE A 119 -4.54 4.14 -1.75
N SER A 120 -4.37 3.08 -2.54
CA SER A 120 -3.15 2.84 -3.34
C SER A 120 -2.89 3.94 -4.36
N VAL A 121 -3.93 4.46 -5.02
CA VAL A 121 -3.80 5.57 -6.00
C VAL A 121 -3.37 6.85 -5.31
N VAL A 122 -3.93 7.15 -4.13
CA VAL A 122 -3.53 8.31 -3.34
C VAL A 122 -2.07 8.18 -2.90
N GLU A 123 -1.70 7.05 -2.27
CA GLU A 123 -0.33 6.79 -1.81
C GLU A 123 0.70 6.85 -2.95
N ASN A 124 0.42 6.17 -4.07
CA ASN A 124 1.31 6.16 -5.23
C ASN A 124 1.35 7.50 -5.96
N GLY A 125 0.22 8.20 -6.02
CA GLY A 125 0.12 9.53 -6.60
C GLY A 125 1.04 10.52 -5.88
N PHE A 126 0.97 10.57 -4.56
CA PHE A 126 1.87 11.38 -3.74
C PHE A 126 3.34 10.97 -3.94
N THR A 127 3.63 9.67 -3.86
CA THR A 127 5.01 9.17 -4.00
C THR A 127 5.60 9.50 -5.36
N LYS A 128 4.85 9.33 -6.46
CA LYS A 128 5.32 9.64 -7.83
C LYS A 128 5.46 11.15 -8.08
N ILE A 129 4.56 11.96 -7.54
CA ILE A 129 4.65 13.43 -7.63
C ILE A 129 5.90 13.93 -6.90
N ILE A 130 6.22 13.36 -5.74
CA ILE A 130 7.40 13.71 -4.95
C ILE A 130 8.69 13.16 -5.59
N ALA A 131 8.68 11.94 -6.14
CA ALA A 131 9.90 11.23 -6.56
C ALA A 131 10.31 11.43 -8.04
N TYR A 132 9.37 11.65 -8.96
CA TYR A 132 9.64 11.49 -10.41
C TYR A 132 9.12 12.59 -11.34
N GLY A 133 8.52 13.67 -10.85
CA GLY A 133 8.03 14.71 -11.75
C GLY A 133 9.14 15.62 -12.27
N PRO A 134 9.55 15.60 -13.57
CA PRO A 134 10.09 16.81 -14.18
C PRO A 134 8.92 17.79 -14.30
N ASN A 135 8.69 18.63 -13.29
CA ASN A 135 7.41 19.33 -13.20
C ASN A 135 7.57 20.78 -12.70
N PRO A 136 7.03 21.80 -13.40
CA PRO A 136 6.99 23.21 -12.95
C PRO A 136 6.36 23.43 -11.54
N PHE A 137 5.78 22.40 -10.93
CA PHE A 137 5.28 22.40 -9.55
C PHE A 137 6.26 21.83 -8.51
N GLU A 138 7.49 21.46 -8.88
CA GLU A 138 8.51 20.96 -7.94
C GLU A 138 8.66 21.89 -6.73
N PHE A 139 8.58 23.21 -6.93
CA PHE A 139 8.62 24.21 -5.85
C PHE A 139 7.48 24.09 -4.82
N LEU A 140 6.32 23.53 -5.21
CA LEU A 140 5.19 23.28 -4.31
C LEU A 140 5.41 22.05 -3.44
N PHE A 141 6.23 21.11 -3.91
CA PHE A 141 6.40 19.79 -3.29
C PHE A 141 7.82 19.54 -2.75
N LYS A 142 8.78 20.43 -3.00
CA LYS A 142 10.19 20.32 -2.58
C LYS A 142 10.40 20.15 -1.08
N ASN A 143 9.45 20.63 -0.27
CA ASN A 143 9.44 20.51 1.19
C ASN A 143 8.20 19.77 1.71
N VAL A 144 7.48 19.08 0.84
CA VAL A 144 6.34 18.26 1.26
C VAL A 144 6.90 16.93 1.71
N GLU A 145 6.82 16.68 3.01
CA GLU A 145 7.23 15.41 3.59
C GLU A 145 6.40 14.27 2.99
N ASP A 146 7.04 13.14 2.70
CA ASP A 146 6.34 11.94 2.25
C ASP A 146 5.30 11.60 3.32
N PRO A 147 4.00 11.67 2.99
CA PRO A 147 2.97 11.59 4.00
C PRO A 147 2.92 10.18 4.62
N ASN A 148 3.41 9.15 3.92
CA ASN A 148 3.54 7.78 4.42
C ASN A 148 4.75 7.57 5.33
N LYS A 149 5.72 8.48 5.33
CA LYS A 149 6.94 8.36 6.14
C LYS A 149 6.62 8.24 7.63
N GLY A 150 5.75 9.11 8.16
CA GLY A 150 5.36 9.07 9.57
C GLY A 150 4.67 7.76 9.97
N PHE A 151 3.93 7.11 9.06
CA PHE A 151 3.34 5.79 9.29
C PHE A 151 4.37 4.71 9.35
N ARG A 152 5.31 4.71 8.39
CA ARG A 152 6.36 3.70 8.35
C ARG A 152 7.24 3.80 9.59
N GLU A 153 7.59 5.01 10.00
CA GLU A 153 8.35 5.26 11.23
C GLU A 153 7.59 4.79 12.47
N TYR A 154 6.30 5.14 12.60
CA TYR A 154 5.46 4.69 13.71
C TYR A 154 5.31 3.16 13.73
N ALA A 155 5.07 2.54 12.57
CA ALA A 155 4.98 1.08 12.46
C ALA A 155 6.30 0.40 12.85
N ASP A 156 7.45 0.95 12.43
CA ASP A 156 8.77 0.46 12.83
C ASP A 156 8.99 0.60 14.33
N GLU A 157 8.63 1.75 14.91
CA GLU A 157 8.67 1.96 16.37
C GLU A 157 7.83 0.92 17.10
N LYS A 158 6.58 0.68 16.66
CA LYS A 158 5.69 -0.32 17.28
C LYS A 158 6.16 -1.77 17.13
N LEU A 159 6.79 -2.12 16.01
CA LEU A 159 7.40 -3.44 15.85
C LEU A 159 8.63 -3.59 16.75
N ASN A 160 9.44 -2.54 16.89
CA ASN A 160 10.60 -2.54 17.78
C ASN A 160 10.19 -2.61 19.27
N GLU A 161 9.11 -1.95 19.68
CA GLU A 161 8.58 -2.01 21.06
C GLU A 161 8.26 -3.45 21.52
N ILE A 162 7.95 -4.35 20.59
CA ILE A 162 7.64 -5.75 20.87
C ILE A 162 8.77 -6.71 20.44
N ASP A 163 9.97 -6.17 20.19
CA ASP A 163 11.14 -6.91 19.69
C ASP A 163 10.83 -7.78 18.46
N TRP A 164 9.90 -7.31 17.61
CA TRP A 164 9.51 -8.05 16.43
C TRP A 164 10.62 -8.01 15.37
N SER A 165 10.95 -9.18 14.85
CA SER A 165 11.86 -9.33 13.72
C SER A 165 11.26 -10.29 12.70
N PHE A 166 11.62 -10.10 11.44
CA PHE A 166 11.13 -10.98 10.39
C PHE A 166 11.68 -12.41 10.61
N PRO A 167 10.82 -13.45 10.60
CA PRO A 167 11.24 -14.82 10.87
C PRO A 167 12.28 -15.33 9.87
N ASP A 168 13.37 -15.89 10.39
CA ASP A 168 14.54 -16.37 9.64
C ASP A 168 14.27 -17.63 8.78
N TYR A 169 13.27 -18.41 9.17
CA TYR A 169 12.92 -19.69 8.54
C TYR A 169 12.03 -19.52 7.30
N VAL A 170 11.53 -18.31 7.04
CA VAL A 170 10.89 -17.91 5.78
C VAL A 170 11.67 -16.77 5.13
N SER A 171 11.28 -16.42 3.91
CA SER A 171 11.98 -15.44 3.09
C SER A 171 10.96 -14.48 2.51
N LYS A 172 11.26 -13.19 2.63
CA LYS A 172 10.59 -12.16 1.85
C LYS A 172 10.85 -12.38 0.37
N PHE A 173 9.92 -11.91 -0.43
CA PHE A 173 10.04 -11.77 -1.86
C PHE A 173 10.40 -10.33 -2.15
N ASP A 174 11.62 -10.11 -2.61
CA ASP A 174 12.13 -8.79 -2.97
C ASP A 174 11.78 -8.45 -4.42
N SER A 175 11.08 -7.34 -4.60
CA SER A 175 10.66 -6.81 -5.90
C SER A 175 11.56 -5.66 -6.40
N ASN A 176 12.67 -5.35 -5.72
CA ASN A 176 13.47 -4.14 -5.94
C ASN A 176 13.89 -3.95 -7.43
N PRO A 177 13.38 -2.90 -8.09
CA PRO A 177 13.64 -2.63 -9.50
C PRO A 177 15.04 -2.02 -9.78
N ARG A 178 15.85 -1.70 -8.75
CA ARG A 178 17.22 -1.16 -8.96
C ARG A 178 18.17 -2.15 -9.64
N TYR A 179 17.83 -3.43 -9.67
CA TYR A 179 18.51 -4.42 -10.49
C TYR A 179 17.77 -4.56 -11.82
N ASN A 180 18.28 -3.87 -12.85
CA ASN A 180 17.74 -3.75 -14.21
C ASN A 180 17.73 -5.08 -15.02
N LYS A 181 17.67 -6.23 -14.35
CA LYS A 181 17.48 -7.57 -14.91
C LYS A 181 16.60 -8.35 -13.95
N ALA A 182 15.45 -8.81 -14.45
CA ALA A 182 14.44 -9.65 -13.81
C ALA A 182 14.99 -10.72 -12.85
N SER A 183 15.34 -10.32 -11.63
CA SER A 183 15.86 -11.18 -10.58
C SER A 183 14.95 -11.02 -9.38
N TRP A 184 13.94 -11.87 -9.34
CA TRP A 184 13.04 -12.02 -8.19
C TRP A 184 13.84 -12.68 -7.07
N TYR A 185 14.49 -11.88 -6.20
CA TYR A 185 15.20 -12.40 -5.03
C TYR A 185 14.18 -12.73 -3.95
N GLY A 186 13.62 -13.93 -4.03
CA GLY A 186 12.53 -14.30 -3.15
C GLY A 186 12.16 -15.76 -3.21
N ARG A 187 11.47 -16.23 -2.17
CA ARG A 187 10.79 -17.52 -2.21
C ARG A 187 9.30 -17.28 -2.42
N LYS A 188 8.72 -18.01 -3.36
CA LYS A 188 7.28 -18.25 -3.36
C LYS A 188 7.01 -19.60 -2.74
N TYR A 189 5.92 -19.74 -1.99
CA TYR A 189 5.58 -20.97 -1.27
C TYR A 189 4.32 -21.61 -1.84
N LYS A 190 4.27 -22.93 -1.92
CA LYS A 190 3.04 -23.66 -2.22
C LYS A 190 2.50 -24.20 -0.90
N ALA A 191 1.27 -23.84 -0.57
CA ALA A 191 0.54 -24.40 0.55
C ALA A 191 -0.26 -25.64 0.11
N ASP A 192 -0.43 -26.56 1.05
CA ASP A 192 -1.33 -27.70 1.00
C ASP A 192 -1.93 -27.83 2.41
N GLY A 193 -3.18 -27.36 2.56
CA GLY A 193 -3.79 -27.08 3.86
C GLY A 193 -2.90 -26.22 4.75
N GLU A 194 -2.66 -26.66 5.98
CA GLU A 194 -1.93 -25.91 7.01
C GLU A 194 -0.40 -25.89 6.85
N LYS A 195 0.14 -26.37 5.73
CA LYS A 195 1.60 -26.50 5.53
C LYS A 195 2.04 -25.94 4.19
N PHE A 196 3.14 -25.19 4.21
CA PHE A 196 3.95 -25.01 3.02
C PHE A 196 4.70 -26.31 2.72
N VAL A 197 4.45 -26.84 1.54
CA VAL A 197 5.02 -28.11 1.06
C VAL A 197 6.17 -27.92 0.10
N LYS A 198 6.22 -26.77 -0.60
CA LYS A 198 7.28 -26.43 -1.55
C LYS A 198 7.59 -24.95 -1.51
N TYR A 199 8.81 -24.60 -1.88
CA TYR A 199 9.14 -23.24 -2.27
C TYR A 199 9.89 -23.19 -3.59
N LYS A 200 9.66 -22.12 -4.35
CA LYS A 200 10.39 -21.74 -5.56
C LYS A 200 11.28 -20.56 -5.23
N SER A 201 12.58 -20.68 -5.52
CA SER A 201 13.53 -19.58 -5.44
C SER A 201 14.16 -19.35 -6.82
N GLN A 202 14.29 -18.10 -7.23
CA GLN A 202 15.02 -17.71 -8.43
C GLN A 202 16.36 -17.09 -8.03
N SER A 203 17.43 -17.53 -8.68
CA SER A 203 18.76 -16.94 -8.50
C SER A 203 18.95 -15.69 -9.37
N SER A 204 20.00 -14.92 -9.07
CA SER A 204 20.44 -13.76 -9.85
C SER A 204 20.69 -14.07 -11.33
N THR A 205 21.03 -15.32 -11.67
CA THR A 205 21.29 -15.77 -13.04
C THR A 205 20.04 -16.33 -13.74
N GLY A 206 18.86 -16.20 -13.13
CA GLY A 206 17.59 -16.70 -13.69
C GLY A 206 17.32 -18.19 -13.44
N ASN A 207 18.23 -18.92 -12.78
CA ASN A 207 17.96 -20.33 -12.45
C ASN A 207 16.87 -20.42 -11.39
N VAL A 208 15.79 -21.13 -11.70
CA VAL A 208 14.69 -21.42 -10.79
C VAL A 208 14.94 -22.77 -10.14
N ARG A 209 14.90 -22.80 -8.80
CA ARG A 209 14.96 -24.04 -8.01
C ARG A 209 13.66 -24.19 -7.25
N THR A 210 13.07 -25.37 -7.35
CA THR A 210 11.95 -25.77 -6.50
C THR A 210 12.49 -26.75 -5.47
N ARG A 211 12.16 -26.54 -4.20
CA ARG A 211 12.52 -27.46 -3.11
C ARG A 211 11.30 -27.77 -2.27
N GLU A 212 11.27 -28.98 -1.72
CA GLU A 212 10.26 -29.33 -0.72
C GLU A 212 10.57 -28.65 0.62
N CYS A 213 9.52 -28.34 1.36
CA CYS A 213 9.60 -27.86 2.73
C CYS A 213 8.43 -28.41 3.55
N LYS A 214 8.51 -28.23 4.87
CA LYS A 214 7.43 -28.58 5.79
C LYS A 214 7.34 -27.48 6.85
N ILE A 215 6.78 -26.34 6.46
CA ILE A 215 6.65 -25.16 7.32
C ILE A 215 5.16 -24.98 7.62
N SER A 216 4.79 -24.81 8.89
CA SER A 216 3.40 -24.55 9.29
C SER A 216 2.94 -23.17 8.81
N VAL A 217 1.82 -23.12 8.09
CA VAL A 217 1.20 -21.86 7.64
C VAL A 217 0.69 -21.05 8.84
N PRO A 218 -0.07 -21.63 9.81
CA PRO A 218 -0.47 -20.92 11.02
C PRO A 218 0.70 -20.28 11.77
N ARG A 219 1.83 -20.99 11.93
CA ARG A 219 3.03 -20.44 12.58
C ARG A 219 3.57 -19.23 11.82
N VAL A 220 3.69 -19.34 10.50
CA VAL A 220 4.16 -18.22 9.66
C VAL A 220 3.21 -17.03 9.78
N LEU A 221 1.90 -17.27 9.70
CA LEU A 221 0.92 -16.20 9.81
C LEU A 221 0.97 -15.55 11.20
N SER A 222 1.07 -16.34 12.27
CA SER A 222 1.26 -15.84 13.64
C SER A 222 2.47 -14.92 13.75
N ASP A 223 3.64 -15.39 13.28
CA ASP A 223 4.89 -14.64 13.38
C ASP A 223 4.87 -13.37 12.52
N LEU A 224 4.13 -13.36 11.39
CA LEU A 224 4.02 -12.20 10.50
C LEU A 224 2.87 -11.24 10.85
N THR A 225 1.90 -11.68 11.66
CA THR A 225 0.66 -10.94 11.93
C THR A 225 0.88 -9.50 12.39
N PRO A 226 1.82 -9.17 13.30
CA PRO A 226 2.05 -7.78 13.70
C PRO A 226 2.41 -6.87 12.52
N ALA A 227 3.29 -7.33 11.64
CA ALA A 227 3.72 -6.56 10.47
C ALA A 227 2.70 -6.57 9.33
N LEU A 228 1.90 -7.63 9.18
CA LEU A 228 0.75 -7.67 8.27
C LEU A 228 -0.31 -6.66 8.70
N PHE A 229 -0.64 -6.62 9.99
CA PHE A 229 -1.61 -5.69 10.55
C PHE A 229 -1.16 -4.23 10.42
N LEU A 230 0.12 -3.95 10.66
CA LEU A 230 0.72 -2.63 10.46
C LEU A 230 1.01 -2.31 8.99
N ASN A 231 0.52 -3.11 8.05
CA ASN A 231 0.63 -2.88 6.61
C ASN A 231 2.08 -2.75 6.10
N LYS A 232 3.05 -3.33 6.81
CA LYS A 232 4.48 -3.37 6.42
C LYS A 232 4.78 -4.56 5.51
N LEU A 233 3.96 -5.60 5.62
CA LEU A 233 4.02 -6.79 4.78
C LEU A 233 2.69 -7.00 4.07
N GLN A 234 2.75 -7.70 2.95
CA GLN A 234 1.57 -8.22 2.25
C GLN A 234 1.80 -9.65 1.79
N LEU A 235 0.70 -10.41 1.76
CA LEU A 235 0.65 -11.73 1.15
C LEU A 235 0.06 -11.58 -0.25
N GLU A 236 0.74 -12.10 -1.25
CA GLU A 236 0.17 -12.24 -2.58
C GLU A 236 0.02 -13.72 -2.90
N VAL A 237 -1.18 -14.12 -3.29
CA VAL A 237 -1.46 -15.51 -3.64
C VAL A 237 -1.74 -15.57 -5.13
N ASP A 238 -0.74 -16.03 -5.87
CA ASP A 238 -0.96 -16.69 -7.15
C ASP A 238 -1.05 -18.21 -6.90
N SER A 239 -0.86 -19.08 -7.88
CA SER A 239 -0.69 -20.52 -7.59
C SER A 239 0.42 -20.83 -6.55
N TRP A 240 1.19 -19.81 -6.16
CA TRP A 240 2.13 -19.73 -5.06
C TRP A 240 1.91 -18.45 -4.22
N ILE A 241 2.29 -18.53 -2.95
CA ILE A 241 2.19 -17.47 -1.96
C ILE A 241 3.52 -16.73 -1.88
N LYS A 242 3.48 -15.41 -2.06
CA LYS A 242 4.62 -14.49 -1.85
C LYS A 242 4.39 -13.70 -0.57
N ILE A 243 5.48 -13.39 0.11
CA ILE A 243 5.49 -12.53 1.30
C ILE A 243 6.32 -11.32 0.92
N MET A 244 5.71 -10.14 0.77
CA MET A 244 6.39 -8.96 0.23
C MET A 244 6.38 -7.82 1.24
N GLU A 245 7.35 -6.92 1.15
CA GLU A 245 7.26 -5.61 1.80
C GLU A 245 6.31 -4.71 1.00
N ARG A 246 5.66 -3.77 1.70
CA ARG A 246 4.87 -2.68 1.10
C ARG A 246 5.66 -1.39 1.06
#